data_AF-A0A2X3B9A5-F1
#
_entry.id   AF-A0A2X3B9A5-F1
#
_cell.length_a   1.000
_cell.length_b   1.000
_cell.length_c   1.000
_cell.angle_alpha   90.00
_cell.angle_beta   90.00
_cell.angle_gamma   90.00
#
_symmetry.space_group_name_H-M   'P 1'
#
loop_
_entity.id
_entity.type
_entity.pdbx_description
1 polymer ?
#
loop_
_entity_poly.entity_id
_entity_poly.type
_entity_poly.pdbx_seq_one_letter_code
_entity_poly.pdbx_strand_id
1 'polypeptide(L)' 'MIVGGTGAGKTTLVSFLIANFFKYDIDILALDRLNGLYSVAEFLNGEYNQGDNFCINPFTLPYDSENITFLNLVMYDDWH' A
#
# COMPACT_ATOMS: atom_id res chain seq x y z
N MET A 1 10.51 -3.10 -9.18
CA MET A 1 9.98 -4.45 -8.89
C MET A 1 10.96 -5.18 -7.96
N ILE A 2 10.51 -5.69 -6.81
CA ILE A 2 11.33 -6.46 -5.86
C ILE A 2 10.79 -7.90 -5.83
N VAL A 3 11.61 -8.90 -6.14
CA VAL A 3 11.19 -10.31 -6.24
C VAL A 3 12.13 -11.20 -5.43
N GLY A 4 11.57 -12.18 -4.72
CA GLY A 4 12.34 -13.12 -3.91
C GLY A 4 11.45 -14.09 -3.12
N GLY A 5 12.02 -15.19 -2.64
CA GLY A 5 11.31 -16.19 -1.84
C GLY A 5 10.84 -15.68 -0.47
N THR A 6 9.97 -16.44 0.20
CA THR A 6 9.60 -16.17 1.60
C THR A 6 10.85 -16.19 2.48
N GLY A 7 10.95 -15.26 3.43
CA GLY A 7 12.14 -15.13 4.30
C GLY A 7 13.36 -14.45 3.66
N ALA A 8 13.33 -14.12 2.36
CA ALA A 8 14.45 -13.45 1.67
C ALA A 8 14.63 -11.96 2.05
N GLY A 9 13.97 -11.47 3.10
CA GLY A 9 14.11 -10.09 3.57
C GLY A 9 13.38 -9.02 2.75
N LYS A 10 12.45 -9.40 1.86
CA LYS A 10 11.69 -8.44 1.02
C LYS A 10 11.00 -7.36 1.85
N THR A 11 10.29 -7.76 2.91
CA THR A 11 9.57 -6.83 3.79
C THR A 11 10.55 -5.84 4.43
N THR A 12 11.67 -6.33 4.96
CA THR A 12 12.72 -5.46 5.54
C THR A 12 13.23 -4.42 4.56
N LEU A 13 13.48 -4.83 3.30
CA LEU A 13 13.92 -3.90 2.26
C LEU A 13 12.84 -2.85 1.95
N VAL A 14 11.57 -3.27 1.84
CA VAL A 14 10.43 -2.36 1.61
C VAL A 14 10.28 -1.37 2.78
N SER A 15 10.33 -1.85 4.03
CA SER A 15 10.27 -1.01 5.23
C SER A 15 11.39 0.03 5.24
N PHE A 16 12.61 -0.36 4.88
CA PHE A 16 13.75 0.55 4.78
C PHE A 16 13.51 1.63 3.71
N LEU A 17 12.97 1.26 2.54
CA LEU A 17 12.66 2.22 1.49
C LEU A 17 11.56 3.21 1.92
N ILE A 18 10.47 2.73 2.51
CA ILE A 18 9.38 3.58 3.04
C ILE A 18 9.94 4.60 4.05
N ALA A 19 10.76 4.14 5.00
CA ALA A 19 11.36 5.03 5.99
C ALA A 19 12.27 6.11 5.35
N ASN A 20 12.99 5.77 4.28
CA ASN A 20 13.81 6.73 3.55
C ASN A 20 12.99 7.72 2.71
N PHE A 21 11.79 7.34 2.29
CA PHE A 21 10.90 8.21 1.54
C PHE A 21 10.18 9.25 2.40
N PHE A 22 10.09 9.02 3.71
CA PHE A 22 9.45 9.92 4.67
C PHE A 22 10.08 11.32 4.75
N LYS A 23 11.27 11.52 4.17
CA LYS A 23 11.92 12.84 4.04
C LYS A 23 11.37 13.68 2.87
N TYR A 24 10.48 13.13 2.07
CA TYR A 24 9.84 13.80 0.95
C TYR A 24 8.35 13.99 1.24
N ASP A 25 7.75 15.04 0.67
CA ASP A 25 6.32 15.29 0.72
C ASP A 25 5.62 14.38 -0.30
N ILE A 26 5.40 13.12 0.11
CA ILE A 26 4.77 12.10 -0.73
C ILE A 26 3.76 11.28 0.08
N ASP A 27 2.69 10.86 -0.59
CA ASP A 27 1.73 9.91 -0.04
C ASP A 27 2.16 8.47 -0.38
N ILE A 28 2.15 7.59 0.64
CA ILE A 28 2.52 6.18 0.48
C ILE A 28 1.31 5.31 0.85
N LEU A 29 0.77 4.61 -0.15
CA LEU A 29 -0.19 3.52 0.05
C LEU A 29 0.55 2.18 -0.03
N ALA A 30 0.49 1.39 1.04
CA ALA A 30 1.10 0.06 1.11
C ALA A 30 0.04 -1.02 1.32
N LEU A 31 -0.02 -1.98 0.39
CA LEU A 31 -0.88 -3.17 0.50
C LEU A 31 -0.08 -4.32 1.13
N ASP A 32 -0.50 -4.77 2.31
CA ASP A 32 0.23 -5.75 3.11
C ASP A 32 -0.62 -6.94 3.50
N ARG A 33 -0.52 -8.03 2.71
CA ARG A 33 -1.34 -9.23 2.88
C ARG A 33 -0.99 -10.05 4.12
N LEU A 34 0.26 -9.99 4.62
CA LEU A 34 0.75 -10.85 5.70
C LEU A 34 1.11 -10.07 6.97
N ASN A 35 0.64 -8.82 7.09
CA ASN A 35 0.86 -7.93 8.24
C ASN A 35 2.35 -7.68 8.57
N GLY A 36 3.23 -7.77 7.57
CA GLY A 36 4.67 -7.53 7.74
C GLY A 36 5.06 -6.06 7.94
N LEU A 37 4.15 -5.12 7.65
CA LEU A 37 4.34 -3.67 7.71
C LEU A 37 3.58 -3.01 8.87
N TYR A 38 2.83 -3.76 9.68
CA TYR A 38 2.10 -3.21 10.82
C TYR A 38 2.99 -2.37 11.75
N SER A 39 4.11 -2.94 12.21
CA SER A 39 5.05 -2.23 13.08
C SER A 39 5.69 -1.00 12.42
N VAL A 40 5.79 -0.98 11.09
CA VAL A 40 6.34 0.16 10.34
C VAL A 40 5.32 1.29 10.27
N ALA A 41 4.04 0.98 10.01
CA ALA A 41 2.98 1.96 10.01
C ALA A 41 2.85 2.63 11.39
N GLU A 42 2.82 1.84 12.46
CA GLU A 42 2.84 2.38 13.84
C GLU A 42 4.06 3.25 14.13
N PHE A 43 5.27 2.80 13.73
CA PHE A 43 6.50 3.56 13.95
C PHE A 43 6.53 4.91 13.22
N LEU A 44 5.92 4.97 12.04
CA LEU A 44 5.85 6.18 11.22
C LEU A 44 4.61 7.03 11.52
N ASN A 45 3.83 6.71 12.56
CA ASN A 45 2.53 7.32 12.85
C ASN A 45 1.56 7.29 11.64
N GLY A 46 1.63 6.24 10.82
CA GLY A 46 0.71 6.00 9.71
C GLY A 46 -0.57 5.30 10.14
N GLU A 47 -1.60 5.36 9.29
CA GLU A 47 -2.83 4.61 9.52
C GLU A 47 -2.69 3.17 9.01
N TYR A 48 -2.78 2.19 9.91
CA TYR A 48 -2.84 0.79 9.54
C TYR A 48 -4.27 0.27 9.70
N ASN A 49 -4.94 0.05 8.57
CA ASN A 49 -6.30 -0.46 8.56
C ASN A 49 -6.28 -1.98 8.36
N GLN A 50 -6.89 -2.73 9.29
CA GLN A 50 -6.97 -4.19 9.25
C GLN A 50 -8.42 -4.67 9.46
N GLY A 51 -8.85 -5.66 8.66
CA GLY A 51 -10.10 -6.40 8.86
C GLY A 51 -11.29 -5.89 8.06
N ASP A 52 -12.46 -6.50 8.32
CA ASP A 52 -13.70 -6.35 7.54
C ASP A 52 -14.33 -4.94 7.58
N ASN A 53 -13.86 -4.08 8.49
CA ASN A 53 -14.36 -2.71 8.63
C ASN A 53 -13.59 -1.69 7.78
N PHE A 54 -12.48 -2.08 7.17
CA PHE A 54 -11.81 -1.22 6.20
C PHE A 54 -12.44 -1.41 4.83
N CYS A 55 -13.24 -0.42 4.42
CA CYS A 55 -13.92 -0.42 3.14
C CYS A 55 -13.49 0.84 2.38
N ILE A 56 -12.52 0.70 1.47
CA ILE A 56 -12.34 1.70 0.42
C ILE A 56 -13.50 1.49 -0.54
N ASN A 57 -14.38 2.48 -0.68
CA ASN A 57 -15.35 2.49 -1.78
C ASN A 57 -14.70 3.18 -2.98
N PRO A 58 -14.23 2.44 -3.99
CA PRO A 58 -13.53 3.03 -5.13
C PRO A 58 -14.42 4.02 -5.91
N PHE A 59 -15.75 3.84 -5.85
CA PHE A 59 -16.73 4.71 -6.52
C PHE A 59 -17.03 6.00 -5.76
N THR A 60 -16.41 6.21 -4.59
CA THR A 60 -16.47 7.52 -3.89
C THR A 60 -15.39 8.49 -4.36
N LEU A 61 -14.43 8.03 -5.17
CA LEU A 61 -13.40 8.90 -5.73
C LEU A 61 -14.00 9.91 -6.72
N PRO A 62 -13.49 11.15 -6.76
CA PRO A 62 -13.89 12.13 -7.76
C PRO A 62 -13.71 11.61 -9.20
N TYR A 63 -14.60 12.03 -10.09
CA TYR A 63 -14.52 11.66 -11.50
C TYR A 63 -13.47 12.51 -12.22
N ASP A 64 -12.21 12.12 -12.11
CA ASP A 64 -11.07 12.70 -12.82
C ASP A 64 -10.21 11.62 -13.48
N SER A 65 -9.29 12.06 -14.34
CA SER A 65 -8.47 11.14 -15.14
C SER A 65 -7.57 10.26 -14.29
N GLU A 66 -7.06 10.76 -13.16
CA GLU A 66 -6.15 10.02 -12.30
C GLU A 66 -6.88 8.91 -11.55
N ASN A 67 -8.05 9.21 -10.99
CA ASN A 67 -8.91 8.25 -10.31
C ASN A 67 -9.46 7.19 -11.28
N ILE A 68 -9.86 7.58 -12.50
CA ILE A 68 -10.29 6.60 -13.52
C ILE A 68 -9.15 5.65 -13.88
N THR A 69 -7.93 6.17 -14.04
CA THR A 69 -6.75 5.34 -14.32
C THR A 69 -6.44 4.40 -13.15
N PHE A 70 -6.45 4.90 -11.91
CA PHE A 70 -6.26 4.09 -10.70
C PHE A 70 -7.28 2.96 -10.61
N LEU A 71 -8.56 3.26 -10.80
CA LEU A 71 -9.64 2.28 -10.76
C LEU A 71 -9.48 1.19 -11.82
N ASN A 72 -9.12 1.56 -13.05
CA ASN A 72 -8.89 0.58 -14.11
C ASN A 72 -7.65 -0.31 -13.85
N LEU A 73 -6.57 0.25 -13.31
CA LEU A 73 -5.35 -0.52 -13.04
C LEU A 73 -5.47 -1.44 -11.84
N VAL A 74 -6.09 -0.97 -10.75
CA VAL A 74 -6.14 -1.72 -9.49
C VAL A 74 -7.34 -2.65 -9.43
N MET A 75 -8.51 -2.23 -9.90
CA MET A 75 -9.74 -3.02 -9.76
C MET A 75 -9.99 -3.98 -10.93
N TYR A 76 -9.37 -3.79 -12.10
CA TYR A 76 -9.59 -4.65 -13.26
C TYR A 76 -8.58 -5.81 -13.34
N ASP A 77 -7.32 -5.58 -12.98
CA ASP A 77 -6.27 -6.62 -13.05
C ASP A 77 -6.31 -7.63 -11.88
N ASP A 78 -6.92 -7.30 -10.75
CA ASP A 78 -7.02 -8.22 -9.57
C ASP A 78 -8.19 -9.24 -9.66
N TRP A 79 -9.00 -9.21 -10.73
CA TRP A 79 -10.13 -10.14 -10.96
C TRP A 79 -9.87 -11.21 -12.04
N HIS A 80 -8.63 -11.38 -12.50
CA HIS A 80 -8.20 -12.45 -13.41
C HIS A 80 -6.98 -13.23 -12.91
#